data_AF-A0A9D2AZE3-F1
#
_entry.id   AF-A0A9D2AZE3-F1
#
_cell.length_a   1.000
_cell.length_b   1.000
_cell.length_c   1.000
_cell.angle_alpha   90.00
_cell.angle_beta   90.00
_cell.angle_gamma   90.00
#
_symmetry.space_group_name_H-M   'P 1'
#
loop_
_entity.id
_entity.type
_entity.pdbx_description
1 polymer ?
#
loop_
_entity_poly.entity_id
_entity_poly.type
_entity_poly.pdbx_seq_one_letter_code
_entity_poly.pdbx_strand_id
1 'polypeptide(L)'
;MNELYFTYTLYHPKIRRKIYTTNWIERLNKEFRRVFKIRSSMPSCESALTLLSKVAMDKEDSYFKYPIYNFKFDKKLNKLAEI
;
A
#
# COMPACT_ATOMS: atom_id res chain seq x y z
N MET A 1 -19.21 -14.98 12.58
CA MET A 1 -19.12 -13.62 11.97
C MET A 1 -18.00 -12.74 12.55
N ASN A 2 -16.88 -13.29 13.04
CA ASN A 2 -15.72 -12.48 13.46
C ASN A 2 -14.35 -13.19 13.29
N GLU A 3 -14.31 -14.36 12.65
CA GLU A 3 -13.08 -15.17 12.57
C GLU A 3 -12.01 -14.52 11.68
N LEU A 4 -12.42 -13.78 10.65
CA LEU A 4 -11.49 -13.13 9.71
C LEU A 4 -10.69 -11.99 10.33
N TYR A 5 -11.22 -11.32 11.36
CA TYR A 5 -10.54 -10.19 12.01
C TYR A 5 -9.32 -10.62 12.84
N PHE A 6 -9.24 -11.88 13.28
CA PHE A 6 -8.12 -12.38 14.08
C PHE A 6 -7.04 -13.08 13.26
N THR A 7 -7.23 -13.20 11.94
CA THR A 7 -6.27 -13.86 11.04
C THR A 7 -4.87 -13.23 11.07
N TYR A 8 -4.75 -11.94 11.40
CA TYR A 8 -3.45 -11.28 11.52
C TYR A 8 -2.59 -11.83 12.68
N THR A 9 -3.19 -12.52 13.66
CA THR A 9 -2.47 -13.17 14.76
C THR A 9 -1.59 -14.33 14.28
N LEU A 10 -1.87 -14.87 13.10
CA LEU A 10 -1.06 -15.93 12.48
C LEU A 10 0.31 -15.43 11.99
N TYR A 11 0.52 -14.12 11.90
CA TYR A 11 1.79 -13.52 11.48
C TYR A 11 2.69 -13.20 12.68
N HIS A 12 4.00 -13.11 12.43
CA HIS A 12 4.98 -12.72 13.44
C HIS A 12 4.64 -11.35 14.06
N PRO A 13 4.77 -11.13 15.39
CA PRO A 13 4.40 -9.88 16.07
C PRO A 13 4.98 -8.60 15.42
N LYS A 14 6.21 -8.68 14.89
CA LYS A 14 6.86 -7.56 14.16
C LYS A 14 6.12 -7.16 12.86
N ILE A 15 5.39 -8.09 12.24
CA ILE A 15 4.62 -7.88 11.00
C ILE A 15 3.20 -7.41 11.32
N ARG A 16 2.60 -7.85 12.43
CA ARG A 16 1.26 -7.42 12.87
C ARG A 16 1.13 -5.90 12.92
N ARG A 17 2.20 -5.20 13.34
CA ARG A 17 2.28 -3.73 13.30
C ARG A 17 2.10 -3.10 11.94
N LYS A 18 2.47 -3.77 10.87
CA LYS A 18 2.21 -3.28 9.53
C LYS A 18 0.79 -3.57 9.07
N ILE A 19 0.17 -4.65 9.58
CA ILE A 19 -1.20 -5.06 9.24
C ILE A 19 -2.23 -4.16 9.95
N TYR A 20 -2.05 -3.87 11.24
CA TYR A 20 -3.03 -3.07 12.00
C TYR A 20 -2.96 -1.57 11.69
N THR A 21 -1.83 -1.06 11.19
CA THR A 21 -1.72 0.37 10.86
C THR A 21 -2.25 0.67 9.48
N THR A 22 -3.08 1.69 9.36
CA THR A 22 -3.57 2.23 8.09
C THR A 22 -2.63 3.30 7.49
N ASN A 23 -1.53 3.63 8.17
CA ASN A 23 -0.60 4.70 7.77
C ASN A 23 -0.15 4.64 6.30
N TRP A 24 0.06 3.43 5.76
CA TRP A 24 0.55 3.27 4.38
C TRP A 24 -0.55 3.54 3.35
N ILE A 25 -1.74 3.00 3.57
CA ILE A 25 -2.90 3.23 2.70
C ILE A 25 -3.40 4.68 2.84
N GLU A 26 -3.38 5.25 4.04
CA GLU A 26 -3.72 6.67 4.27
C GLU A 26 -2.75 7.62 3.59
N ARG A 27 -1.44 7.32 3.66
CA ARG A 27 -0.42 8.10 2.96
C ARG A 27 -0.66 8.07 1.46
N LEU A 28 -0.87 6.89 0.86
CA LEU A 28 -1.15 6.78 -0.58
C LEU A 28 -2.43 7.55 -0.97
N ASN A 29 -3.52 7.35 -0.23
CA ASN A 29 -4.78 8.06 -0.46
C ASN A 29 -4.64 9.58 -0.33
N LYS A 30 -3.77 10.07 0.57
CA LYS A 30 -3.48 11.50 0.69
C LYS A 30 -2.79 12.04 -0.57
N GLU A 31 -1.87 11.28 -1.16
CA GLU A 31 -1.19 11.68 -2.40
C GLU A 31 -2.17 11.74 -3.57
N PHE A 32 -3.05 10.73 -3.72
CA PHE A 32 -4.11 10.75 -4.73
C PHE A 32 -5.05 11.95 -4.57
N ARG A 33 -5.52 12.21 -3.34
CA ARG A 33 -6.36 13.39 -3.06
C ARG A 33 -5.66 14.71 -3.39
N ARG A 34 -4.34 14.83 -3.14
CA ARG A 34 -3.60 16.06 -3.50
C ARG A 34 -3.62 16.29 -5.01
N VAL A 35 -3.39 15.24 -5.78
CA VAL A 35 -3.33 15.33 -7.25
C VAL A 35 -4.71 15.61 -7.83
N PHE A 36 -5.77 14.99 -7.29
CA PHE A 36 -7.15 15.32 -7.67
C PHE A 36 -7.56 16.73 -7.28
N LYS A 37 -7.13 17.25 -6.12
CA LYS A 37 -7.51 18.62 -5.69
C LYS A 37 -7.06 19.70 -6.67
N ILE A 38 -5.93 19.52 -7.33
CA ILE A 38 -5.42 20.47 -8.33
C ILE A 38 -6.27 20.44 -9.61
N ARG A 39 -6.92 19.32 -9.91
CA ARG A 39 -7.71 19.12 -11.12
C ARG A 39 -9.19 19.29 -10.79
N SER A 40 -9.79 20.41 -11.19
CA SER A 40 -11.19 20.74 -10.87
C SER A 40 -12.19 19.70 -11.41
N SER A 41 -11.88 19.05 -12.52
CA SER A 41 -12.68 17.97 -13.11
C SER A 41 -11.78 17.07 -13.98
N MET A 42 -12.22 15.82 -14.15
CA MET A 42 -11.57 14.88 -15.07
C MET A 42 -12.46 14.70 -16.30
N PRO A 43 -11.88 14.63 -17.51
CA PRO A 43 -12.64 14.53 -18.75
C PRO A 43 -13.23 13.12 -18.98
N SER A 44 -12.63 12.07 -18.42
CA SER A 44 -13.14 10.69 -18.49
C SER A 44 -12.62 9.85 -17.32
N CYS A 45 -13.24 8.69 -17.07
CA CYS A 45 -12.77 7.71 -16.09
C CYS A 45 -11.38 7.16 -16.44
N GLU A 46 -11.09 6.96 -17.73
CA GLU A 46 -9.79 6.50 -18.20
C GLU A 46 -8.70 7.51 -17.87
N SER A 47 -8.95 8.80 -18.09
CA SER A 47 -8.01 9.86 -17.70
C SER A 47 -7.75 9.93 -16.19
N ALA A 48 -8.75 9.56 -15.37
CA ALA A 48 -8.57 9.46 -13.92
C ALA A 48 -7.70 8.26 -13.54
N LEU A 49 -7.90 7.12 -14.21
CA LEU A 49 -7.09 5.91 -14.01
C LEU A 49 -5.64 6.15 -14.42
N THR A 50 -5.38 6.71 -15.60
CA THR A 50 -4.01 7.00 -16.07
C THR A 50 -3.26 7.90 -15.11
N LEU A 51 -3.95 8.90 -14.55
CA LEU A 51 -3.39 9.82 -13.57
C LEU A 51 -3.05 9.11 -12.26
N LEU A 52 -3.97 8.30 -11.73
CA LEU A 52 -3.75 7.51 -10.52
C LEU A 52 -2.59 6.53 -10.69
N SER A 53 -2.54 5.84 -11.83
CA SER A 53 -1.44 4.93 -12.17
C SER A 53 -0.10 5.66 -12.23
N LYS A 54 -0.06 6.85 -12.85
CA LYS A 54 1.17 7.66 -12.88
C LYS A 54 1.63 8.05 -11.46
N VAL A 55 0.70 8.49 -10.61
CA VAL A 55 1.03 8.81 -9.21
C VAL A 55 1.51 7.57 -8.47
N ALA A 56 0.87 6.42 -8.67
CA ALA A 56 1.29 5.16 -8.04
C ALA A 56 2.74 4.80 -8.42
N MET A 57 3.07 4.85 -9.72
CA MET A 57 4.44 4.61 -10.23
C MET A 57 5.45 5.59 -9.61
N ASP A 58 5.14 6.89 -9.56
CA ASP A 58 6.04 7.89 -8.98
C ASP A 58 6.30 7.66 -7.47
N LYS A 59 5.30 7.13 -6.74
CA LYS A 59 5.45 6.81 -5.31
C LYS A 59 6.17 5.48 -5.09
N GLU A 60 5.97 4.53 -6.00
CA GLU A 60 6.70 3.26 -6.05
C GLU A 60 8.21 3.50 -6.14
N ASP A 61 8.64 4.31 -7.12
CA ASP A 61 10.04 4.64 -7.35
C ASP A 61 10.68 5.41 -6.17
N SER A 62 9.88 6.11 -5.38
CA SER A 62 10.36 6.96 -4.28
C SER A 62 10.51 6.21 -2.96
N TYR A 63 9.44 6.07 -2.18
CA TYR A 63 9.52 5.58 -0.79
C TYR A 63 8.97 4.18 -0.61
N PHE A 64 8.26 3.64 -1.60
CA PHE A 64 7.83 2.24 -1.61
C PHE A 64 8.85 1.30 -2.29
N LYS A 65 9.92 1.86 -2.87
CA LYS A 65 11.02 1.12 -3.51
C LYS A 65 11.68 0.08 -2.62
N TYR A 66 11.70 0.33 -1.31
CA TYR A 66 12.41 -0.52 -0.37
C TYR A 66 11.51 -1.61 0.21
N PRO A 67 11.98 -2.88 0.24
CA PRO A 67 11.22 -3.97 0.81
C PRO A 67 11.01 -3.76 2.32
N ILE A 68 9.90 -4.30 2.83
CA ILE A 68 9.58 -4.21 4.24
C ILE A 68 10.54 -5.08 5.03
N TYR A 69 11.44 -4.45 5.78
CA TYR A 69 12.42 -5.18 6.60
C TYR A 69 11.79 -6.25 7.51
N ASN A 70 10.63 -5.96 8.09
CA ASN A 70 9.96 -6.87 9.02
C ASN A 70 9.46 -8.17 8.37
N PHE A 71 9.36 -8.25 7.03
CA PHE A 71 8.96 -9.47 6.34
C PHE A 71 10.00 -10.57 6.44
N LYS A 72 11.27 -10.20 6.69
CA LYS A 72 12.39 -11.12 7.00
C LYS A 72 12.10 -12.11 8.12
N PHE A 73 11.19 -11.77 9.04
CA PHE A 73 10.86 -12.60 10.20
C PHE A 73 9.77 -13.65 9.93
N ASP A 74 9.21 -13.71 8.72
CA ASP A 74 8.21 -14.70 8.36
C ASP A 74 8.66 -15.51 7.13
N LYS A 75 8.85 -16.82 7.34
CA LYS A 75 9.33 -17.76 6.32
C LYS A 75 8.39 -17.84 5.11
N LYS A 76 7.08 -17.60 5.28
CA LYS A 76 6.10 -17.63 4.18
C LYS A 76 6.25 -16.41 3.29
N LEU A 77 6.51 -15.24 3.88
CA LEU A 77 6.62 -13.97 3.17
C LEU A 77 8.01 -13.75 2.56
N ASN A 78 9.06 -14.35 3.12
CA ASN A 78 10.41 -14.30 2.53
C ASN A 78 10.49 -14.98 1.16
N LYS A 79 9.82 -16.12 0.97
CA LYS A 79 9.80 -16.84 -0.31
C LYS A 79 9.19 -16.03 -1.46
N LEU A 80 8.33 -15.05 -1.15
CA LEU A 80 7.70 -14.17 -2.13
C LEU A 80 8.57 -12.96 -2.49
N ALA A 81 9.59 -12.65 -1.68
CA ALA A 81 10.50 -11.53 -1.91
C ALA A 81 11.76 -11.92 -2.71
N GLU A 82 11.91 -13.22 -3.04
CA GLU A 82 13.02 -13.80 -3.80
C GLU A 82 12.66 -14.11 -5.26
N ILE A 83 11.45 -13.75 -5.71
CA ILE A 83 10.96 -13.90 -7.09
C ILE A 83 10.94 -12.52 -7.75
#